data_AF-A0A3D1TT24-F1
#
_entry.id   AF-A0A3D1TT24-F1
#
_cell.length_a   1.000
_cell.length_b   1.000
_cell.length_c   1.000
_cell.angle_alpha   90.00
_cell.angle_beta   90.00
_cell.angle_gamma   90.00
#
_symmetry.space_group_name_H-M   'P 1'
#
loop_
_entity.id
_entity.type
_entity.pdbx_description
1 polymer ?
#
loop_
_entity_poly.entity_id
_entity_poly.type
_entity_poly.pdbx_seq_one_letter_code
_entity_poly.pdbx_strand_id
1 'polypeptide(L)'
;LVAAIVQDRDLPAPRDIGVENAPFLNGLAEAASEMRRYALDRIRKGSDADMTEAERVLQAMDDIYTALITVDFPDAITGGLRRTTDSLRAVLERTRGDLTLTLRQAELARALMQSNRIQ
;
A
#
# COMPACT_ATOMS: atom_id res chain seq x y z
N LEU A 1 -10.53 5.73 6.74
CA LEU A 1 -10.07 4.95 5.57
C LEU A 1 -8.89 4.04 5.93
N VAL A 2 -7.74 4.55 6.38
CA VAL A 2 -6.55 3.73 6.74
C VAL A 2 -6.88 2.53 7.64
N ALA A 3 -7.59 2.76 8.75
CA ALA A 3 -7.94 1.69 9.69
C ALA A 3 -8.80 0.58 9.06
N ALA A 4 -9.71 0.93 8.15
CA ALA A 4 -10.53 -0.05 7.45
C ALA A 4 -9.67 -0.92 6.51
N ILE A 5 -8.78 -0.30 5.73
CA ILE A 5 -7.92 -1.01 4.78
C ILE A 5 -6.92 -1.93 5.50
N VAL A 6 -6.29 -1.42 6.56
CA VAL A 6 -5.35 -2.20 7.39
C VAL A 6 -6.08 -3.37 8.08
N GLN A 7 -7.35 -3.22 8.44
CA GLN A 7 -8.11 -4.29 9.08
C GLN A 7 -8.86 -5.19 8.07
N ASP A 8 -8.65 -5.00 6.78
CA ASP A 8 -9.35 -5.73 5.71
C ASP A 8 -10.88 -5.63 5.83
N ARG A 9 -11.36 -4.43 6.16
CA ARG A 9 -12.78 -4.11 6.32
C ARG A 9 -13.29 -3.33 5.13
N ASP A 10 -14.58 -3.47 4.87
CA ASP A 10 -15.28 -2.68 3.87
C ASP A 10 -15.07 -1.18 4.07
N LEU A 11 -14.78 -0.49 2.97
CA LEU A 11 -14.71 0.96 2.97
C LEU A 11 -16.13 1.53 3.08
N PRO A 12 -16.35 2.54 3.94
CA PRO A 12 -17.63 3.24 3.96
C PRO A 12 -17.86 3.93 2.61
N ALA A 13 -19.10 4.02 2.16
CA ALA A 13 -19.39 4.87 1.00
C ALA A 13 -19.24 6.36 1.39
N PRO A 14 -18.90 7.26 0.45
CA PRO A 14 -18.76 8.69 0.73
C PRO A 14 -19.99 9.28 1.44
N ARG A 15 -21.18 8.85 1.01
CA ARG A 15 -22.48 9.23 1.60
C ARG A 15 -22.62 8.81 3.07
N ASP A 16 -22.04 7.67 3.47
CA ASP A 16 -22.20 7.11 4.82
C ASP A 16 -21.41 7.93 5.84
N ILE A 17 -20.42 8.70 5.39
CA ILE A 17 -19.59 9.59 6.20
C ILE A 17 -19.83 11.07 5.90
N GLY A 18 -20.81 11.39 5.05
CA GLY A 18 -21.18 12.78 4.72
C GLY A 18 -20.12 13.55 3.92
N VAL A 19 -19.34 12.87 3.09
CA VAL A 19 -18.25 13.47 2.30
C VAL A 19 -18.56 13.38 0.81
N GLU A 20 -18.23 14.43 0.06
CA GLU A 20 -18.34 14.45 -1.40
C GLU A 20 -17.35 13.48 -2.08
N ASN A 21 -17.64 13.08 -3.31
CA ASN A 21 -16.81 12.11 -4.04
C ASN A 21 -15.35 12.57 -4.22
N ALA A 22 -15.12 13.83 -4.58
CA ALA A 22 -13.76 14.32 -4.84
C ALA A 22 -12.86 14.33 -3.57
N PRO A 23 -13.29 14.90 -2.43
CA PRO A 23 -12.56 14.77 -1.17
C PRO A 23 -12.40 13.32 -0.70
N PHE A 24 -13.40 12.46 -0.93
CA PHE A 24 -13.31 11.04 -0.59
C PHE A 24 -12.22 10.32 -1.39
N LEU A 25 -12.17 10.53 -2.71
CA LEU A 25 -11.16 9.92 -3.59
C LEU A 25 -9.74 10.40 -3.25
N ASN A 26 -9.57 11.69 -2.95
CA ASN A 26 -8.28 12.20 -2.48
C ASN A 26 -7.91 11.62 -1.12
N GLY A 27 -8.86 11.53 -0.19
CA GLY A 27 -8.64 10.88 1.11
C GLY A 27 -8.29 9.39 0.99
N LEU A 28 -8.80 8.71 -0.04
CA LEU A 28 -8.43 7.33 -0.34
C LEU A 28 -6.99 7.23 -0.85
N ALA A 29 -6.56 8.16 -1.72
CA ALA A 29 -5.18 8.23 -2.21
C ALA A 29 -4.18 8.52 -1.08
N GLU A 30 -4.53 9.44 -0.17
CA GLU A 30 -3.74 9.76 1.02
C GLU A 30 -3.68 8.57 1.97
N ALA A 31 -4.83 7.91 2.23
CA ALA A 31 -4.88 6.73 3.08
C ALA A 31 -4.00 5.60 2.53
N ALA A 32 -4.02 5.38 1.21
CA ALA A 32 -3.14 4.40 0.57
C ALA A 32 -1.67 4.79 0.65
N SER A 33 -1.34 6.09 0.60
CA SER A 33 0.02 6.56 0.83
C SER A 33 0.49 6.30 2.26
N GLU A 34 -0.38 6.49 3.26
CA GLU A 34 -0.09 6.21 4.67
C GLU A 34 0.09 4.71 4.96
N MET A 35 -0.52 3.83 4.17
CA MET A 35 -0.32 2.38 4.28
C MET A 35 1.14 1.96 4.12
N ARG A 36 1.97 2.74 3.41
CA ARG A 36 3.42 2.52 3.35
C ARG A 36 4.02 2.43 4.76
N ARG A 37 3.60 3.29 5.69
CA ARG A 37 4.13 3.27 7.07
C ARG A 37 3.82 1.94 7.73
N TYR A 38 2.59 1.44 7.57
CA TYR A 38 2.18 0.15 8.10
C TYR A 38 2.97 -1.00 7.46
N ALA A 39 3.12 -1.02 6.14
CA ALA A 39 3.93 -2.04 5.44
C ALA A 39 5.38 -2.05 5.93
N LEU A 40 6.01 -0.88 6.08
CA LEU A 40 7.38 -0.76 6.61
C LEU A 40 7.49 -1.22 8.07
N ASP A 41 6.48 -0.94 8.90
CA ASP A 41 6.43 -1.42 10.28
C ASP A 41 6.35 -2.96 10.36
N ARG A 42 5.64 -3.59 9.43
CA ARG A 42 5.59 -5.06 9.31
C ARG A 42 6.93 -5.61 8.82
N ILE A 43 7.48 -5.07 7.72
CA ILE A 43 8.80 -5.42 7.19
C ILE A 43 9.87 -5.37 8.30
N ARG A 44 9.86 -4.34 9.15
CA ARG A 44 10.81 -4.19 10.26
C ARG A 44 10.74 -5.32 11.29
N LYS A 45 9.55 -5.89 11.53
CA LYS A 45 9.38 -7.00 12.48
C LYS A 45 9.86 -8.33 11.91
N GLY A 46 9.71 -8.53 10.61
CA GLY A 46 10.39 -9.58 9.84
C GLY A 46 9.96 -11.02 10.10
N SER A 47 8.92 -11.28 10.92
CA SER A 47 8.35 -12.63 11.00
C SER A 47 7.62 -12.99 9.70
N ASP A 48 7.45 -14.28 9.40
CA ASP A 48 6.73 -14.72 8.19
C ASP A 48 5.32 -14.11 8.13
N ALA A 49 4.61 -14.06 9.26
CA ALA A 49 3.30 -13.42 9.37
C ALA A 49 3.35 -11.89 9.20
N ASP A 50 4.46 -11.24 9.56
CA ASP A 50 4.66 -9.82 9.26
C ASP A 50 4.90 -9.60 7.77
N MET A 51 5.68 -10.46 7.12
CA MET A 51 5.95 -10.37 5.69
C MET A 51 4.69 -10.60 4.85
N THR A 52 3.89 -11.62 5.16
CA THR A 52 2.59 -11.86 4.50
C THR A 52 1.65 -10.66 4.66
N GLU A 53 1.62 -10.04 5.85
CA GLU A 53 0.79 -8.86 6.07
C GLU A 53 1.31 -7.63 5.30
N ALA A 54 2.62 -7.46 5.17
CA ALA A 54 3.20 -6.40 4.34
C ALA A 54 2.84 -6.57 2.85
N GLU A 55 2.85 -7.80 2.34
CA GLU A 55 2.39 -8.13 0.98
C GLU A 55 0.91 -7.81 0.78
N ARG A 56 0.04 -8.19 1.74
CA ARG A 56 -1.39 -7.88 1.69
C ARG A 56 -1.65 -6.38 1.63
N VAL A 57 -0.93 -5.60 2.45
CA VAL A 57 -1.05 -4.14 2.47
C VAL A 57 -0.56 -3.52 1.17
N LEU A 58 0.54 -4.04 0.59
CA LEU A 58 1.01 -3.60 -0.72
C LEU A 58 -0.02 -3.86 -1.81
N GLN A 59 -0.70 -5.02 -1.78
CA GLN A 59 -1.78 -5.31 -2.73
C GLN A 59 -2.95 -4.33 -2.58
N ALA A 60 -3.38 -4.03 -1.35
CA ALA A 60 -4.43 -3.06 -1.12
C ALA A 60 -4.06 -1.65 -1.63
N MET A 61 -2.78 -1.25 -1.52
CA MET A 61 -2.29 0.00 -2.12
C MET A 61 -2.43 -0.01 -3.64
N ASP A 62 -2.10 -1.14 -4.29
CA ASP A 62 -2.17 -1.33 -5.74
C ASP A 62 -3.61 -1.33 -6.25
N ASP A 63 -4.52 -2.00 -5.54
CA ASP A 63 -5.96 -2.05 -5.86
C ASP A 63 -6.57 -0.64 -5.80
N ILE A 64 -6.24 0.13 -4.75
CA ILE A 64 -6.69 1.52 -4.62
C ILE A 64 -6.13 2.38 -5.75
N TYR A 65 -4.82 2.30 -6.02
CA TYR A 65 -4.21 3.05 -7.11
C TYR A 65 -4.88 2.71 -8.45
N THR A 66 -5.10 1.43 -8.73
CA THR A 66 -5.76 0.94 -9.94
C THR A 66 -7.18 1.47 -10.06
N ALA A 67 -7.95 1.52 -8.96
CA ALA A 67 -9.27 2.12 -8.96
C ALA A 67 -9.21 3.63 -9.26
N LEU A 68 -8.29 4.36 -8.63
CA LEU A 68 -8.19 5.82 -8.78
C LEU A 68 -7.79 6.26 -10.18
N ILE A 69 -6.92 5.52 -10.88
CA ILE A 69 -6.51 5.87 -12.26
C ILE A 69 -7.64 5.70 -13.29
N THR A 70 -8.73 4.99 -12.94
CA THR A 70 -9.89 4.84 -13.83
C THR A 70 -10.83 6.05 -13.80
N VAL A 71 -10.60 6.99 -12.88
CA VAL A 71 -11.43 8.20 -12.71
C VAL A 71 -11.07 9.23 -13.79
N ASP A 72 -11.84 9.24 -14.87
CA ASP A 72 -11.66 10.17 -16.00
C ASP A 72 -12.55 11.42 -15.86
N PHE A 73 -12.12 12.36 -15.02
CA PHE A 73 -12.77 13.66 -14.86
C PHE A 73 -11.72 14.79 -14.80
N PRO A 74 -12.05 16.02 -15.28
CA PRO A 74 -11.18 17.17 -15.15
C PRO A 74 -10.71 17.42 -13.71
N ASP A 75 -9.47 17.86 -13.54
CA ASP A 75 -8.88 18.14 -12.21
C ASP A 75 -9.70 19.15 -11.39
N ALA A 76 -10.38 20.10 -12.06
CA ALA A 76 -11.28 21.06 -11.41
C ALA A 76 -12.50 20.41 -10.73
N ILE A 77 -12.93 19.24 -11.21
CA ILE A 77 -14.05 18.47 -10.65
C ILE A 77 -13.54 17.49 -9.59
N THR A 78 -12.36 16.90 -9.79
CA THR A 78 -11.79 15.90 -8.87
C THR A 78 -10.99 16.50 -7.73
N GLY A 79 -10.79 17.82 -7.69
CA GLY A 79 -9.99 18.48 -6.67
C GLY A 79 -8.50 18.15 -6.75
N GLY A 80 -7.97 17.94 -7.96
CA GLY A 80 -6.55 17.62 -8.17
C GLY A 80 -6.18 16.15 -7.93
N LEU A 81 -7.15 15.22 -8.04
CA LEU A 81 -6.95 13.79 -7.81
C LEU A 81 -5.79 13.20 -8.63
N ARG A 82 -5.55 13.67 -9.86
CA ARG A 82 -4.46 13.18 -10.71
C ARG A 82 -3.10 13.36 -10.03
N ARG A 83 -2.85 14.53 -9.46
CA ARG A 83 -1.61 14.84 -8.74
C ARG A 83 -1.44 13.96 -7.49
N THR A 84 -2.51 13.76 -6.75
CA THR A 84 -2.51 12.91 -5.55
C THR A 84 -2.25 11.45 -5.92
N THR A 85 -2.84 10.97 -7.02
CA THR A 85 -2.67 9.61 -7.55
C THR A 85 -1.25 9.38 -8.09
N ASP A 86 -0.67 10.37 -8.77
CA ASP A 86 0.74 10.32 -9.21
C ASP A 86 1.70 10.24 -8.01
N SER A 87 1.40 10.97 -6.94
CA SER A 87 2.17 10.92 -5.69
C SER A 87 2.05 9.54 -5.04
N LEU A 88 0.84 8.98 -4.97
CA LEU A 88 0.59 7.62 -4.51
C LEU A 88 1.37 6.59 -5.32
N ARG A 89 1.42 6.71 -6.66
CA ARG A 89 2.20 5.81 -7.52
C ARG A 89 3.66 5.74 -7.08
N ALA A 90 4.28 6.91 -6.85
CA ALA A 90 5.67 6.95 -6.42
C ALA A 90 5.87 6.28 -5.04
N VAL A 91 4.90 6.37 -4.14
CA VAL A 91 4.92 5.71 -2.83
C VAL A 91 4.74 4.20 -2.95
N LEU A 92 3.81 3.75 -3.80
CA LEU A 92 3.55 2.36 -4.12
C LEU A 92 4.80 1.67 -4.68
N GLU A 93 5.43 2.25 -5.71
CA GLU A 93 6.63 1.68 -6.32
C GLU A 93 7.79 1.55 -5.32
N ARG A 94 8.01 2.58 -4.48
CA ARG A 94 9.03 2.51 -3.42
C ARG A 94 8.73 1.38 -2.43
N THR A 95 7.47 1.20 -2.06
CA THR A 95 7.05 0.17 -1.09
C THR A 95 7.21 -1.23 -1.66
N ARG A 96 6.88 -1.42 -2.94
CA ARG A 96 7.17 -2.65 -3.68
C ARG A 96 8.66 -2.97 -3.73
N GLY A 97 9.49 -1.95 -3.97
CA GLY A 97 10.95 -2.06 -3.96
C GLY A 97 11.49 -2.51 -2.60
N ASP A 98 11.07 -1.87 -1.51
CA ASP A 98 11.49 -2.22 -0.15
C ASP A 98 11.14 -3.68 0.20
N LEU A 99 9.89 -4.07 -0.07
CA LEU A 99 9.40 -5.42 0.21
C LEU A 99 10.17 -6.49 -0.59
N THR A 100 10.36 -6.24 -1.88
CA THR A 100 11.12 -7.14 -2.77
C THR A 100 12.55 -7.31 -2.27
N LEU A 101 13.21 -6.21 -1.89
CA LEU A 101 14.58 -6.24 -1.38
C LEU A 101 14.67 -7.07 -0.08
N THR A 102 13.77 -6.84 0.86
CA THR A 102 13.72 -7.59 2.13
C THR A 102 13.53 -9.09 1.89
N LEU A 103 12.60 -9.48 1.01
CA LEU A 103 12.35 -10.89 0.69
C LEU A 103 13.58 -11.58 0.11
N ARG A 104 14.28 -10.92 -0.84
CA ARG A 104 15.50 -11.47 -1.45
C ARG A 104 16.64 -11.57 -0.46
N GLN A 105 16.77 -10.61 0.47
CA GLN A 105 17.75 -10.69 1.54
C GLN A 105 17.47 -11.87 2.49
N ALA A 106 16.20 -12.11 2.85
CA ALA A 106 15.81 -13.24 3.70
C ALA A 106 16.04 -14.60 3.01
N GLU A 107 15.78 -14.69 1.70
CA GLU A 107 16.10 -15.87 0.89
C GLU A 107 17.60 -16.13 0.85
N LEU A 108 18.41 -15.10 0.57
CA LEU A 108 19.86 -15.20 0.57
C LEU A 108 20.42 -15.64 1.93
N ALA A 109 19.94 -15.05 3.03
CA ALA A 109 20.36 -15.41 4.38
C ALA A 109 20.07 -16.89 4.69
N ARG A 110 18.91 -17.40 4.28
CA ARG A 110 18.55 -18.82 4.43
C ARG A 110 19.47 -19.72 3.62
N ALA A 111 19.77 -19.36 2.37
CA ALA A 111 20.68 -20.12 1.51
C ALA A 111 22.10 -20.20 2.11
N LEU A 112 22.62 -19.09 2.64
CA LEU A 112 23.92 -19.04 3.32
C LEU A 112 23.95 -19.93 4.58
N MET A 113 22.90 -19.90 5.39
CA MET A 113 22.79 -20.76 6.59
C MET A 113 22.75 -22.26 6.23
N GLN A 114 22.09 -22.62 5.13
CA GLN A 114 22.07 -24.00 4.64
C GLN A 114 23.43 -24.44 4.11
N SER A 115 24.12 -23.59 3.35
CA SER A 115 25.47 -23.87 2.85
C SER A 115 26.47 -24.12 3.99
N ASN A 116 26.44 -23.31 5.05
CA ASN A 116 27.34 -23.47 6.20
C ASN A 116 27.05 -24.72 7.06
N ARG A 117 25.88 -25.35 6.92
CA ARG A 117 25.53 -26.59 7.64
C ARG A 117 26.03 -27.87 6.95
N ILE A 118 26.47 -27.77 5.70
CA ILE A 118 26.94 -28.90 4.89
C ILE A 118 28.48 -29.04 4.97
N GLN A 119 29.17 -28.08 5.58
CA GLN A 119 30.61 -28.12 5.90
C GLN A 119 30.84 -28.57 7.35
#